data_AF-A0A5C4JK14-F1
#
_entry.id   AF-A0A5C4JK14-F1
#
_cell.length_a   1.000
_cell.length_b   1.000
_cell.length_c   1.000
_cell.angle_alpha   90.00
_cell.angle_beta   90.00
_cell.angle_gamma   90.00
#
_symmetry.space_group_name_H-M   'P 1'
#
loop_
_entity.id
_entity.type
_entity.pdbx_description
1 polymer ?
#
loop_
_entity_poly.entity_id
_entity_poly.type
_entity_poly.pdbx_seq_one_letter_code
_entity_poly.pdbx_strand_id
1 'polypeptide(L)'
;MSPTEAEEAAELLDILREMREWSMSGRRWREVEAALDIAIRALADGDVESLSESVKTVESADPTRMLPLGEEGDEGTMTEPVRERAEVLRDRISDMLAQPADDDDR
;
A
#
# COMPACT_ATOMS: atom_id res chain seq x y z
N MET A 1 -12.75 -7.64 -10.70
CA MET A 1 -12.50 -6.89 -9.46
C MET A 1 -13.84 -6.55 -8.84
N SER A 2 -14.03 -6.89 -7.56
CA SER A 2 -15.25 -6.49 -6.84
C SER A 2 -15.23 -4.98 -6.55
N PRO A 3 -16.38 -4.30 -6.37
CA PRO A 3 -16.39 -2.86 -6.03
C PRO A 3 -15.55 -2.56 -4.78
N THR A 4 -15.67 -3.39 -3.74
CA THR A 4 -14.86 -3.26 -2.51
C THR A 4 -13.36 -3.46 -2.77
N GLU A 5 -12.99 -4.41 -3.63
CA GLU A 5 -11.59 -4.62 -4.00
C GLU A 5 -11.01 -3.40 -4.73
N ALA A 6 -11.80 -2.75 -5.59
CA ALA A 6 -11.42 -1.52 -6.28
C ALA A 6 -11.28 -0.33 -5.32
N GLU A 7 -12.17 -0.22 -4.33
CA GLU A 7 -12.12 0.80 -3.28
C GLU A 7 -10.84 0.67 -2.44
N GLU A 8 -10.54 -0.53 -1.93
CA GLU A 8 -9.31 -0.77 -1.15
C GLU A 8 -8.04 -0.56 -2.01
N ALA A 9 -8.07 -0.97 -3.28
CA ALA A 9 -6.94 -0.76 -4.19
C ALA A 9 -6.71 0.73 -4.48
N ALA A 10 -7.79 1.51 -4.68
CA ALA A 10 -7.69 2.96 -4.87
C ALA A 10 -7.13 3.66 -3.62
N GLU A 11 -7.58 3.28 -2.42
CA GLU A 11 -7.05 3.80 -1.16
C GLU A 11 -5.56 3.49 -1.01
N LEU A 12 -5.15 2.24 -1.27
CA LEU A 12 -3.76 1.85 -1.25
C LEU A 12 -2.93 2.67 -2.26
N LEU A 13 -3.45 2.94 -3.45
CA LEU A 13 -2.77 3.74 -4.47
C LEU A 13 -2.47 5.16 -3.99
N ASP A 14 -3.41 5.80 -3.28
CA ASP A 14 -3.21 7.13 -2.74
C ASP A 14 -2.15 7.12 -1.63
N ILE A 15 -2.20 6.16 -0.71
CA ILE A 15 -1.17 5.98 0.33
C ILE A 15 0.22 5.78 -0.31
N LEU A 16 0.34 4.95 -1.36
CA LEU A 16 1.60 4.69 -2.06
C LEU A 16 2.21 5.96 -2.69
N ARG A 17 1.38 6.94 -3.07
CA ARG A 17 1.84 8.23 -3.61
C ARG A 17 2.46 9.08 -2.50
N GLU A 18 1.80 9.13 -1.35
CA GLU A 18 2.24 9.89 -0.17
C GLU A 18 3.47 9.27 0.50
N MET A 19 3.60 7.94 0.44
CA MET A 19 4.68 7.17 1.07
C MET A 19 6.08 7.59 0.64
N ARG A 20 6.22 8.25 -0.51
CA ARG A 20 7.50 8.81 -1.01
C ARG A 20 8.04 9.95 -0.14
N GLU A 21 7.15 10.65 0.56
CA GLU A 21 7.48 11.77 1.43
C GLU A 21 7.66 11.32 2.88
N TRP A 22 7.33 10.07 3.20
CA TRP A 22 7.46 9.55 4.54
C TRP A 22 8.92 9.40 4.95
N SER A 23 9.19 9.82 6.19
CA SER A 23 10.44 9.56 6.90
C SER A 23 10.09 8.81 8.17
N MET A 24 10.66 7.62 8.34
CA MET A 24 10.37 6.77 9.50
C MET A 24 11.55 5.85 9.79
N SER A 25 11.51 5.21 10.96
CA SER A 25 12.57 4.29 11.37
C SER A 25 12.62 3.05 10.47
N GLY A 26 13.81 2.47 10.31
CA GLY A 26 14.00 1.25 9.51
C GLY A 26 13.17 0.06 10.01
N ARG A 27 12.75 0.03 11.28
CA ARG A 27 11.81 -0.98 11.80
C ARG A 27 10.45 -0.83 11.15
N ARG A 28 9.90 0.39 11.12
CA ARG A 28 8.60 0.69 10.52
C ARG A 28 8.61 0.42 9.01
N TRP A 29 9.71 0.75 8.33
CA TRP A 29 9.86 0.39 6.92
C TRP A 29 9.75 -1.12 6.65
N ARG A 30 10.22 -1.99 7.55
CA ARG A 30 10.04 -3.44 7.41
C ARG A 30 8.60 -3.90 7.64
N GLU A 31 7.87 -3.23 8.53
CA GLU A 31 6.44 -3.51 8.76
C GLU A 31 5.63 -3.13 7.51
N VAL A 32 5.92 -1.97 6.93
CA VAL A 32 5.38 -1.55 5.63
C VAL A 32 5.76 -2.54 4.53
N GLU A 33 7.03 -2.94 4.43
CA GLU A 33 7.49 -3.93 3.43
C GLU A 33 6.66 -5.22 3.47
N ALA A 34 6.43 -5.77 4.67
CA ALA A 34 5.64 -6.97 4.85
C ALA A 34 4.16 -6.77 4.45
N ALA A 35 3.57 -5.62 4.78
CA ALA A 35 2.21 -5.29 4.38
C ALA A 35 2.07 -5.14 2.85
N LEU A 36 3.07 -4.54 2.19
CA LEU A 36 3.10 -4.46 0.72
C LEU A 36 3.21 -5.85 0.08
N ASP A 37 4.03 -6.74 0.63
CA ASP A 37 4.12 -8.13 0.15
C ASP A 37 2.77 -8.89 0.27
N ILE A 38 2.01 -8.63 1.35
CA ILE A 38 0.68 -9.21 1.53
C ILE A 38 -0.29 -8.61 0.51
N ALA A 39 -0.30 -7.29 0.31
CA ALA A 39 -1.15 -6.62 -0.68
C ALA A 39 -0.90 -7.14 -2.11
N ILE A 40 0.36 -7.40 -2.48
CA ILE A 40 0.71 -7.97 -3.79
C ILE A 40 0.05 -9.34 -4.00
N ARG A 41 0.07 -10.19 -2.97
CA ARG A 41 -0.53 -11.53 -3.01
C ARG A 41 -2.05 -11.44 -2.99
N ALA A 42 -2.60 -10.60 -2.11
CA ALA A 42 -4.03 -10.36 -2.00
C ALA A 42 -4.66 -9.92 -3.33
N LEU A 43 -4.00 -9.00 -4.06
CA LEU A 43 -4.42 -8.59 -5.42
C LEU A 43 -4.24 -9.67 -6.48
N ALA A 44 -3.38 -10.67 -6.26
CA ALA A 44 -3.23 -11.80 -7.17
C ALA A 44 -4.30 -12.87 -6.94
N ASP A 45 -4.68 -13.08 -5.68
CA ASP A 45 -5.63 -14.11 -5.27
C ASP A 45 -7.08 -13.59 -5.20
N GLY A 46 -7.30 -12.28 -5.33
CA GLY A 46 -8.60 -11.64 -5.13
C GLY A 46 -9.05 -11.63 -3.67
N ASP A 47 -8.10 -11.69 -2.73
CA ASP A 47 -8.35 -11.74 -1.30
C ASP A 47 -8.55 -10.33 -0.73
N VAL A 48 -9.81 -9.89 -0.74
CA VAL A 48 -10.21 -8.56 -0.28
C VAL A 48 -9.93 -8.35 1.21
N GLU A 49 -10.02 -9.40 2.03
CA GLU A 49 -9.78 -9.31 3.47
C GLU A 49 -8.31 -9.00 3.74
N SER A 50 -7.40 -9.78 3.15
CA SER A 50 -5.95 -9.56 3.25
C SER A 50 -5.53 -8.21 2.64
N LEU A 51 -6.18 -7.77 1.56
CA LEU A 51 -5.93 -6.46 0.97
C LEU A 51 -6.29 -5.36 1.97
N SER A 52 -7.48 -5.43 2.56
CA SER A 52 -7.95 -4.42 3.53
C SER A 52 -7.10 -4.33 4.79
N GLU A 53 -6.65 -5.47 5.33
CA GLU A 53 -5.73 -5.49 6.46
C GLU A 53 -4.37 -4.85 6.11
N SER A 54 -3.90 -5.08 4.88
CA SER A 54 -2.66 -4.48 4.39
C SER A 54 -2.80 -2.96 4.24
N VAL A 55 -3.90 -2.47 3.68
CA VAL A 55 -4.17 -1.03 3.55
C VAL A 55 -4.13 -0.35 4.92
N LYS A 56 -4.88 -0.89 5.90
CA LYS A 56 -4.90 -0.37 7.28
C LYS A 56 -3.52 -0.37 7.94
N THR A 57 -2.72 -1.40 7.67
CA THR A 57 -1.37 -1.52 8.23
C THR A 57 -0.45 -0.44 7.66
N VAL A 58 -0.49 -0.22 6.34
CA VAL A 58 0.32 0.84 5.69
C VAL A 58 -0.18 2.21 6.11
N GLU A 59 -1.49 2.45 6.13
CA GLU A 59 -2.10 3.71 6.57
C GLU A 59 -1.72 4.07 8.01
N SER A 60 -1.72 3.07 8.91
CA SER A 60 -1.33 3.27 10.31
C SER A 60 0.16 3.58 10.50
N ALA A 61 1.00 3.29 9.50
CA ALA A 61 2.41 3.60 9.50
C ALA A 61 2.70 5.06 9.07
N ASP A 62 1.69 5.80 8.60
CA ASP A 62 1.82 7.20 8.18
C ASP A 62 2.40 8.06 9.33
N PRO A 63 3.61 8.63 9.15
CA PRO A 63 4.26 9.43 10.18
C PRO A 63 3.50 10.71 10.51
N THR A 64 2.66 11.24 9.60
CA THR A 64 1.86 12.45 9.83
C THR A 64 0.68 12.20 10.77
N ARG A 65 0.20 10.96 10.83
CA ARG A 65 -0.90 10.54 11.72
C ARG A 65 -0.40 10.03 13.07
N MET A 66 0.90 9.75 13.18
CA MET A 66 1.50 9.31 14.43
C MET A 66 1.77 10.48 15.37
N LEU A 67 1.33 10.34 16.62
CA LEU A 67 1.74 11.25 17.69
C LEU A 67 3.26 11.11 17.90
N PRO A 68 4.01 12.21 18.06
CA PRO A 68 5.45 12.16 18.30
C PRO A 68 5.73 11.50 19.65
N LEU A 69 5.95 10.18 19.64
CA LEU A 69 6.24 9.37 20.83
C LEU A 69 7.73 9.35 21.14
N GLY A 70 8.43 10.49 21.11
CA GLY A 70 9.81 10.61 21.62
C GLY A 70 10.83 9.56 21.14
N GLU A 71 10.54 8.83 20.06
CA GLU A 71 11.42 7.78 19.54
C GLU A 71 12.53 8.47 18.74
N GLU A 72 13.66 8.67 19.40
CA GLU A 72 14.95 9.01 18.79
C GLU A 72 15.47 7.79 18.02
N GLY A 73 14.83 7.44 16.90
CA GLY A 73 15.32 6.43 15.96
C GLY A 73 15.94 7.11 14.75
N ASP A 74 16.92 6.48 14.11
CA ASP A 74 17.43 6.87 12.79
C ASP A 74 16.25 6.97 11.80
N GLU A 75 15.75 8.20 11.63
CA GLU A 75 14.78 8.56 10.62
C GLU A 75 15.43 8.40 9.25
N GLY A 76 14.95 7.40 8.51
CA GLY A 76 15.49 7.03 7.22
C GLY A 76 14.46 7.24 6.12
N THR A 77 14.96 7.57 4.94
CA THR A 77 14.16 7.50 3.72
C THR A 77 13.76 6.05 3.44
N MET A 78 12.71 5.87 2.63
CA MET A 78 12.28 4.58 2.11
C MET A 78 13.45 3.71 1.63
N THR A 79 13.50 2.47 2.11
CA THR A 79 14.51 1.47 1.72
C THR A 79 14.26 0.97 0.28
N GLU A 80 15.30 0.51 -0.40
CA GLU A 80 15.14 -0.02 -1.78
C GLU A 80 14.10 -1.15 -1.89
N PRO A 81 14.03 -2.14 -0.97
CA PRO A 81 13.03 -3.20 -1.04
C PRO A 81 11.58 -2.71 -0.95
N VAL A 82 11.34 -1.66 -0.15
CA VAL A 82 10.01 -1.05 -0.04
C VAL A 82 9.67 -0.28 -1.32
N ARG A 83 10.63 0.48 -1.85
CA ARG A 83 10.44 1.26 -3.08
C ARG A 83 10.04 0.37 -4.25
N GLU A 84 10.75 -0.73 -4.47
CA GLU A 84 10.47 -1.66 -5.56
C GLU A 84 9.04 -2.22 -5.46
N ARG A 85 8.63 -2.68 -4.27
CA ARG A 85 7.29 -3.21 -4.04
C ARG A 85 6.20 -2.16 -4.20
N ALA A 86 6.43 -0.95 -3.70
CA ALA A 86 5.52 0.17 -3.85
C ALA A 86 5.31 0.52 -5.33
N GLU A 87 6.37 0.51 -6.14
CA GLU A 87 6.29 0.76 -7.58
C GLU A 87 5.54 -0.36 -8.31
N VAL A 88 5.84 -1.62 -8.00
CA VAL A 88 5.12 -2.78 -8.55
C VAL A 88 3.62 -2.72 -8.22
N LEU A 89 3.27 -2.43 -6.97
CA LEU A 89 1.87 -2.28 -6.54
C LEU A 89 1.18 -1.13 -7.25
N ARG A 90 1.82 0.04 -7.29
CA ARG A 90 1.26 1.23 -7.96
C ARG A 90 0.95 0.94 -9.42
N ASP A 91 1.90 0.35 -10.14
CA ASP A 91 1.74 0.07 -11.56
C ASP A 91 0.64 -0.99 -11.78
N ARG A 92 0.60 -2.03 -10.95
CA ARG A 92 -0.44 -3.06 -11.00
C ARG A 92 -1.83 -2.52 -10.71
N ILE A 93 -2.00 -1.75 -9.63
CA ILE A 93 -3.29 -1.16 -9.27
C ILE A 93 -3.74 -0.17 -10.34
N SER A 94 -2.82 0.64 -10.86
CA SER A 94 -3.14 1.60 -11.93
C SER A 94 -3.64 0.90 -13.19
N ASP A 95 -3.01 -0.22 -13.57
CA ASP A 95 -3.46 -1.06 -14.69
C ASP A 95 -4.86 -1.64 -14.44
N MET A 96 -5.08 -2.22 -13.25
CA MET A 96 -6.38 -2.80 -12.87
C MET A 96 -7.52 -1.77 -12.86
N LEU A 97 -7.26 -0.54 -12.38
CA LEU A 97 -8.25 0.54 -12.34
C LEU A 97 -8.47 1.22 -13.69
N ALA A 98 -7.48 1.16 -14.60
CA ALA A 98 -7.58 1.69 -15.95
C ALA A 98 -8.33 0.76 -16.91
N GLN A 99 -8.39 -0.54 -16.60
CA GLN A 99 -9.18 -1.50 -17.35
C GLN A 99 -10.65 -1.07 -17.31
N PRO A 100 -11.30 -0.81 -18.45
CA PRO A 100 -12.73 -0.58 -18.46
C PRO A 100 -13.41 -1.80 -17.85
N ALA A 101 -14.54 -1.60 -17.16
CA ALA A 101 -15.46 -2.68 -16.84
C ALA A 101 -16.09 -3.20 -18.16
N ASP A 102 -15.29 -3.84 -19.00
CA ASP A 102 -15.74 -4.55 -20.18
C ASP A 102 -16.37 -5.87 -19.70
N ASP A 103 -17.71 -5.85 -19.61
CA ASP A 103 -18.73 -6.93 -19.65
C ASP A 103 -19.92 -6.45 -18.77
N ASP A 104 -21.10 -6.08 -19.29
CA ASP A 104 -22.07 -6.94 -19.98
C ASP A 104 -23.12 -6.05 -20.72
N ASP A 105 -22.94 -5.81 -22.03
CA ASP A 105 -24.00 -5.42 -22.96
C ASP A 105 -23.95 -6.43 -24.12
N ARG A 106 -24.57 -7.60 -23.93
CA ARG A 106 -24.78 -8.56 -25.03
C ARG A 106 -26.07 -9.36 -24.91
#